data_AF-A0A804RJD7-F1
#
_entry.id   AF-A0A804RJD7-F1
#
_cell.length_a   1.000
_cell.length_b   1.000
_cell.length_c   1.000
_cell.angle_alpha   90.00
_cell.angle_beta   90.00
_cell.angle_gamma   90.00
#
_symmetry.space_group_name_H-M   'P 1'
#
loop_
_entity.id
_entity.type
_entity.pdbx_description
1 polymer ?
#
loop_
_entity_poly.entity_id
_entity_poly.type
_entity_poly.pdbx_seq_one_letter_code
_entity_poly.pdbx_strand_id
1 'polypeptide(L)'
;MLLLHLQNRDLWRYRAMLNDTMCGVSPRIKPPWALEHLLAAVVPTWHVAFTRGNILESFFKVEWKRALMLASSRRTTAPPRAAMVLERLRICCEMQHRFEEVQLSLLGVHGAEDTVCNPACVEELYRHAGSKDKTLCVYLGM
;
A
#
# COMPACT_ATOMS: atom_id res chain seq x y z
N MET A 1 -3.40 9.35 -4.11
CA MET A 1 -3.90 9.58 -5.48
C MET A 1 -5.39 9.25 -5.57
N LEU A 2 -5.79 7.98 -5.41
CA LEU A 2 -7.21 7.57 -5.41
C LEU A 2 -8.06 8.33 -4.38
N LEU A 3 -7.58 8.48 -3.14
CA LEU A 3 -8.20 9.33 -2.12
C LEU A 3 -8.47 10.77 -2.59
N LEU A 4 -7.51 11.37 -3.31
CA LEU A 4 -7.63 12.75 -3.79
C LEU A 4 -8.67 12.84 -4.90
N HIS A 5 -8.73 11.84 -5.79
CA HIS A 5 -9.80 11.71 -6.79
C HIS A 5 -11.17 11.61 -6.11
N LEU A 6 -11.29 10.82 -5.05
CA LEU A 6 -12.56 10.69 -4.31
C LEU A 6 -12.96 11.98 -3.57
N GLN A 7 -12.00 12.82 -3.19
CA GLN A 7 -12.26 14.10 -2.54
C GLN A 7 -12.62 15.21 -3.55
N ASN A 8 -12.01 15.21 -4.72
CA ASN A 8 -12.27 16.22 -5.74
C ASN A 8 -12.19 15.64 -7.15
N ARG A 9 -13.34 15.18 -7.67
CA ARG A 9 -13.43 14.48 -8.95
C ARG A 9 -13.07 15.37 -10.15
N ASP A 10 -13.24 16.68 -10.03
CA ASP A 10 -12.99 17.63 -11.13
C ASP A 10 -11.51 17.95 -11.31
N LEU A 11 -10.72 17.97 -10.22
CA LEU A 11 -9.27 18.24 -10.29
C LEU A 11 -8.49 17.11 -10.96
N TRP A 12 -9.02 15.89 -10.96
CA TRP A 12 -8.30 14.69 -11.41
C TRP A 12 -8.92 14.07 -12.65
N ARG A 13 -9.22 14.91 -13.65
CA ARG A 13 -9.58 14.50 -15.02
C ARG A 13 -8.46 13.73 -15.76
N TYR A 14 -7.33 13.52 -15.08
CA TYR A 14 -6.14 12.82 -15.58
C TYR A 14 -6.22 11.30 -15.36
N ARG A 15 -5.35 10.60 -16.09
CA ARG A 15 -5.13 9.16 -15.98
C ARG A 15 -4.19 8.89 -14.80
N ALA A 16 -4.46 7.88 -13.98
CA ALA A 16 -3.53 7.44 -12.94
C ALA A 16 -2.77 6.20 -13.39
N MET A 17 -1.45 6.22 -13.25
CA MET A 17 -0.63 5.01 -13.26
C MET A 17 -0.34 4.63 -11.82
N LEU A 18 -0.75 3.43 -11.45
CA LEU A 18 -0.64 2.92 -10.11
C LEU A 18 0.33 1.74 -10.14
N ASN A 19 1.57 1.99 -9.72
CA ASN A 19 2.54 0.94 -9.45
C ASN A 19 2.41 0.48 -8.00
N ASP A 20 2.36 -0.83 -7.77
CA ASP A 20 2.37 -1.45 -6.44
C ASP A 20 1.30 -0.85 -5.50
N THR A 21 0.03 -0.91 -5.92
CA THR A 21 -1.04 -0.15 -5.26
C THR A 21 -1.09 -0.39 -3.77
N MET A 22 -0.91 0.70 -3.00
CA MET A 22 -1.13 0.72 -1.56
C MET A 22 -2.63 0.77 -1.20
N CYS A 23 -3.49 0.13 -2.01
CA CYS A 23 -4.92 0.02 -1.75
C CYS A 23 -5.24 -1.08 -0.74
N GLY A 24 -4.25 -1.91 -0.40
CA GLY A 24 -4.29 -2.80 0.73
C GLY A 24 -2.89 -3.11 1.26
N VAL A 25 -2.86 -3.72 2.43
CA VAL A 25 -1.63 -4.15 3.10
C VAL A 25 -1.53 -5.66 2.99
N SER A 26 -0.39 -6.16 2.51
CA SER A 26 -0.13 -7.61 2.48
C SER A 26 -0.23 -8.20 3.89
N PRO A 27 -0.88 -9.36 4.08
CA PRO A 27 -0.94 -10.05 5.37
C PRO A 27 0.42 -10.28 6.01
N ARG A 28 1.50 -10.39 5.20
CA ARG A 28 2.88 -10.57 5.67
C ARG A 28 3.38 -9.39 6.51
N ILE A 29 2.99 -8.18 6.15
CA ILE A 29 3.42 -6.93 6.82
C ILE A 29 2.27 -6.24 7.54
N LYS A 30 1.10 -6.88 7.66
CA LYS A 30 -0.04 -6.36 8.41
C LYS A 30 0.13 -6.72 9.89
N PRO A 31 -0.17 -5.82 10.84
CA PRO A 31 -0.26 -6.23 12.24
C PRO A 31 -1.34 -7.30 12.42
N PRO A 32 -1.20 -8.22 13.39
CA PRO A 32 -2.26 -9.18 13.71
C PRO A 32 -3.56 -8.46 14.07
N TRP A 33 -4.71 -9.07 13.77
CA TRP A 33 -6.05 -8.47 13.97
C TRP A 33 -6.25 -7.90 15.39
N ALA A 34 -5.75 -8.59 16.42
CA ALA A 34 -5.87 -8.14 17.80
C ALA A 34 -5.07 -6.84 18.04
N LEU A 35 -3.88 -6.74 17.42
CA LEU A 35 -3.05 -5.55 17.49
C LEU A 35 -3.68 -4.38 16.72
N GLU A 36 -4.41 -4.61 15.62
CA GLU A 36 -5.14 -3.54 14.91
C GLU A 36 -6.08 -2.77 15.84
N HIS A 37 -6.81 -3.49 16.70
CA HIS A 37 -7.72 -2.88 17.67
C HIS A 37 -6.98 -2.22 18.83
N LEU A 38 -5.89 -2.83 19.30
CA LEU A 38 -5.08 -2.26 20.39
C LEU A 38 -4.29 -1.02 19.96
N LEU A 39 -3.93 -0.89 18.68
CA LEU A 39 -3.21 0.28 18.16
C LEU A 39 -3.96 1.59 18.40
N ALA A 40 -5.30 1.55 18.43
CA ALA A 40 -6.12 2.72 18.76
C ALA A 40 -5.99 3.17 20.23
N ALA A 41 -5.60 2.25 21.12
CA ALA A 41 -5.38 2.53 22.55
C ALA A 41 -3.93 2.92 22.88
N VAL A 42 -3.01 2.86 21.91
CA VAL A 42 -1.60 3.20 22.09
C VAL A 42 -1.36 4.68 21.83
N VAL A 43 -0.37 5.27 22.52
CA VAL A 43 0.06 6.64 22.30
C VAL A 43 0.48 6.83 20.82
N PRO A 44 -0.09 7.80 20.08
CA PRO A 44 0.13 7.98 18.64
C PRO A 44 1.60 8.02 18.18
N THR A 45 2.48 8.52 19.05
CA THR A 45 3.90 8.74 18.77
C THR A 45 4.79 7.54 19.09
N TRP A 46 4.27 6.50 19.75
CA TRP A 46 5.05 5.32 20.10
C TRP A 46 5.38 4.47 18.86
N HIS A 47 6.58 3.90 18.85
CA HIS A 47 7.01 2.99 17.79
C HIS A 47 6.49 1.58 18.08
N VAL A 48 5.89 0.95 17.07
CA VAL A 48 5.31 -0.39 17.18
C VAL A 48 6.02 -1.32 16.21
N ALA A 49 6.78 -2.26 16.76
CA ALA A 49 7.42 -3.32 16.00
C ALA A 49 6.50 -4.55 15.98
N PHE A 50 5.88 -4.82 14.83
CA PHE A 50 4.98 -5.98 14.65
C PHE A 50 5.38 -6.86 13.46
N THR A 51 6.17 -6.32 12.55
CA THR A 51 6.75 -7.03 11.42
C THR A 51 7.98 -7.82 11.88
N ARG A 52 8.04 -9.12 11.54
CA ARG A 52 9.20 -9.99 11.82
C ARG A 52 10.08 -10.16 10.59
N GLY A 53 11.37 -10.37 10.82
CA GLY A 53 12.34 -10.68 9.77
C GLY A 53 12.87 -9.47 9.01
N ASN A 54 13.68 -9.74 7.98
CA ASN A 54 14.33 -8.70 7.17
C ASN A 54 13.38 -8.19 6.07
N ILE A 55 12.45 -7.30 6.43
CA ILE A 55 11.51 -6.70 5.46
C ILE A 55 12.28 -5.96 4.35
N LEU A 56 13.50 -5.50 4.61
CA LEU A 56 14.31 -4.77 3.62
C LEU A 56 14.67 -5.65 2.42
N GLU A 57 14.81 -6.97 2.59
CA GLU A 57 15.00 -7.90 1.47
C GLU A 57 13.76 -7.99 0.57
N SER A 58 12.56 -7.85 1.15
CA SER A 58 11.31 -7.80 0.39
C SER A 58 11.18 -6.49 -0.41
N PHE A 59 11.58 -5.36 0.17
CA PHE A 59 11.52 -4.06 -0.51
C PHE A 59 12.63 -3.90 -1.57
N PHE A 60 13.83 -4.41 -1.30
CA PHE A 60 15.00 -4.27 -2.17
C PHE A 60 15.57 -5.65 -2.52
N LYS A 61 14.96 -6.27 -3.55
CA LYS A 61 15.38 -7.58 -4.08
C LYS A 61 16.80 -7.54 -4.67
N VAL A 62 17.21 -6.42 -5.26
CA VAL A 62 18.52 -6.25 -5.90
C VAL A 62 19.59 -5.84 -4.87
N GLU A 63 20.65 -6.64 -4.76
CA GLU A 63 21.68 -6.51 -3.70
C GLU A 63 22.32 -5.13 -3.64
N TRP A 64 22.81 -4.59 -4.75
CA TRP A 64 23.49 -3.28 -4.73
C TRP A 64 22.53 -2.14 -4.35
N LYS A 65 21.24 -2.24 -4.71
CA LYS A 65 20.21 -1.27 -4.31
C LYS A 65 19.92 -1.37 -2.81
N ARG A 66 19.91 -2.60 -2.27
CA ARG A 66 19.79 -2.84 -0.83
C ARG A 66 21.00 -2.28 -0.08
N ALA A 67 22.22 -2.54 -0.55
CA ALA A 67 23.45 -1.99 0.02
C ALA A 67 23.43 -0.46 0.02
N LEU A 68 23.00 0.16 -1.09
CA LEU A 68 22.83 1.61 -1.17
C LEU A 68 21.81 2.15 -0.16
N MET A 69 20.65 1.49 -0.02
CA MET A 69 19.64 1.86 0.96
C MET A 69 20.16 1.69 2.40
N LEU A 70 20.91 0.62 2.68
CA LEU A 70 21.50 0.36 4.00
C LEU A 70 22.59 1.38 4.35
N ALA A 71 23.37 1.83 3.36
CA ALA A 71 24.40 2.87 3.52
C ALA A 71 23.83 4.29 3.66
N SER A 72 22.55 4.49 3.35
CA SER A 72 21.92 5.82 3.41
C SER A 72 21.76 6.30 4.84
N SER A 73 22.42 7.42 5.18
CA SER A 73 22.28 8.09 6.47
C SER A 73 20.88 8.67 6.72
N ARG A 74 20.07 8.81 5.67
CA ARG A 74 18.68 9.31 5.75
C ARG A 74 17.66 8.20 6.02
N ARG A 75 18.10 6.95 6.16
CA ARG A 75 17.20 5.83 6.39
C ARG A 75 16.67 5.83 7.82
N THR A 76 15.36 5.67 7.98
CA THR A 76 14.79 5.33 9.28
C THR A 76 15.06 3.87 9.64
N THR A 77 15.63 3.64 10.82
CA THR A 77 15.80 2.32 11.43
C THR A 77 14.73 2.04 12.47
N ALA A 78 14.05 3.09 12.96
CA ALA A 78 13.00 2.95 13.95
C ALA A 78 11.78 2.24 13.34
N PRO A 79 11.09 1.38 14.10
CA PRO A 79 9.80 0.84 13.71
C PRO A 79 8.79 1.96 13.40
N PRO A 80 7.71 1.68 12.67
CA PRO A 80 6.70 2.69 12.37
C PRO A 80 5.99 3.19 13.64
N ARG A 81 5.55 4.45 13.62
CA ARG A 81 4.72 5.02 14.69
C ARG A 81 3.31 4.43 14.66
N ALA A 82 2.71 4.21 15.83
CA ALA A 82 1.37 3.65 15.98
C ALA A 82 0.33 4.38 15.11
N ALA A 83 0.34 5.73 15.13
CA ALA A 83 -0.57 6.53 14.32
C ALA A 83 -0.42 6.30 12.82
N MET A 84 0.81 6.16 12.33
CA MET A 84 1.04 5.90 10.89
C MET A 84 0.47 4.55 10.48
N VAL A 85 0.65 3.52 11.31
CA VAL A 85 0.12 2.18 11.06
C VAL A 85 -1.40 2.22 11.02
N LEU A 86 -2.03 2.86 12.01
CA LEU A 86 -3.47 2.98 12.11
C LEU A 86 -4.07 3.73 10.92
N GLU A 87 -3.52 4.90 10.59
CA GLU A 87 -4.00 5.70 9.46
C GLU A 87 -3.82 4.98 8.13
N ARG A 88 -2.73 4.23 7.95
CA ARG A 88 -2.55 3.42 6.74
C ARG A 88 -3.63 2.35 6.63
N LEU A 89 -3.91 1.61 7.70
CA LEU A 89 -4.96 0.59 7.70
C LEU A 89 -6.33 1.20 7.43
N ARG A 90 -6.64 2.30 8.09
CA ARG A 90 -7.90 3.05 7.92
C ARG A 90 -8.09 3.50 6.48
N ILE A 91 -7.07 4.11 5.88
CA ILE A 91 -7.10 4.58 4.49
C ILE A 91 -7.28 3.42 3.52
N CYS A 92 -6.57 2.30 3.71
CA CYS A 92 -6.76 1.13 2.85
C CYS A 92 -8.19 0.59 2.94
N CYS A 93 -8.74 0.47 4.15
CA CYS A 93 -10.12 -0.01 4.36
C CYS A 93 -11.15 0.93 3.73
N GLU A 94 -11.02 2.24 3.98
CA GLU A 94 -11.87 3.28 3.38
C GLU A 94 -11.81 3.26 1.85
N MET A 95 -10.60 3.10 1.27
CA MET A 95 -10.43 2.97 -0.17
C MET A 95 -11.15 1.73 -0.71
N GLN A 96 -10.98 0.57 -0.06
CA GLN A 96 -11.57 -0.69 -0.50
C GLN A 96 -13.10 -0.62 -0.53
N HIS A 97 -13.73 0.01 0.47
CA HIS A 97 -15.19 0.21 0.48
C HIS A 97 -15.70 1.14 -0.62
N ARG A 98 -14.81 1.93 -1.23
CA ARG A 98 -15.17 2.98 -2.19
C ARG A 98 -14.55 2.78 -3.57
N PHE A 99 -14.07 1.57 -3.87
CA PHE A 99 -13.49 1.27 -5.17
C PHE A 99 -14.46 1.58 -6.31
N GLU A 100 -15.76 1.32 -6.15
CA GLU A 100 -16.79 1.61 -7.16
C GLU A 100 -16.90 3.09 -7.54
N GLU A 101 -16.53 3.99 -6.63
CA GLU A 101 -16.50 5.43 -6.88
C GLU A 101 -15.28 5.88 -7.71
N VAL A 102 -14.30 4.99 -7.93
CA VAL A 102 -13.11 5.27 -8.74
C VAL A 102 -13.48 5.23 -10.22
N GLN A 103 -13.81 6.39 -10.77
CA GLN A 103 -14.21 6.60 -12.16
C GLN A 103 -13.06 7.02 -13.09
N LEU A 104 -11.90 7.36 -12.53
CA LEU A 104 -10.75 7.84 -13.30
C LEU A 104 -10.12 6.72 -14.14
N SER A 105 -9.60 7.05 -15.32
CA SER A 105 -8.87 6.09 -16.15
C SER A 105 -7.58 5.63 -15.46
N LEU A 106 -7.41 4.33 -15.23
CA LEU A 106 -6.29 3.84 -14.42
C LEU A 106 -5.54 2.67 -15.06
N LEU A 107 -4.23 2.69 -14.93
CA LEU A 107 -3.35 1.57 -15.26
C LEU A 107 -2.73 1.05 -13.97
N GLY A 108 -3.11 -0.15 -13.55
CA GLY A 108 -2.48 -0.88 -12.46
C GLY A 108 -1.32 -1.71 -12.99
N VAL A 109 -0.15 -1.61 -12.35
CA VAL A 109 1.01 -2.47 -12.60
C VAL A 109 1.45 -3.08 -11.28
N HIS A 110 1.59 -4.40 -11.24
CA HIS A 110 1.94 -5.13 -10.01
C HIS A 110 2.78 -6.38 -10.31
N GLY A 111 3.68 -6.75 -9.41
CA GLY A 111 4.36 -8.05 -9.43
C GLY A 111 3.50 -9.14 -8.78
N ALA A 112 3.31 -10.28 -9.42
CA ALA A 112 2.51 -11.38 -8.86
C ALA A 112 3.05 -11.90 -7.51
N GLU A 113 4.36 -11.78 -7.29
CA GLU A 113 5.06 -12.20 -6.08
C GLU A 113 5.39 -11.02 -5.16
N ASP A 114 4.70 -9.89 -5.32
CA ASP A 114 4.83 -8.78 -4.38
C ASP A 114 4.31 -9.22 -2.99
N THR A 115 5.22 -9.19 -2.02
CA THR A 115 4.92 -9.56 -0.63
C THR A 115 4.70 -8.34 0.27
N VAL A 116 4.86 -7.14 -0.27
CA VAL A 116 4.71 -5.85 0.40
C VAL A 116 3.32 -5.27 0.11
N CYS A 117 2.99 -5.01 -1.15
CA CYS A 117 1.64 -4.59 -1.55
C CYS A 117 0.85 -5.81 -2.02
N ASN A 118 -0.38 -5.96 -1.53
CA ASN A 118 -1.19 -7.14 -1.80
C ASN A 118 -1.72 -7.11 -3.25
N PRO A 119 -1.30 -8.04 -4.14
CA PRO A 119 -1.80 -8.08 -5.52
C PRO A 119 -3.32 -8.27 -5.58
N ALA A 120 -3.90 -9.03 -4.65
CA ALA A 120 -5.35 -9.22 -4.60
C ALA A 120 -6.10 -7.88 -4.43
N CYS A 121 -5.52 -6.89 -3.74
CA CYS A 121 -6.17 -5.59 -3.58
C CYS A 121 -6.18 -4.77 -4.88
N VAL A 122 -5.17 -4.90 -5.73
CA VAL A 122 -5.20 -4.23 -7.05
C VAL A 122 -6.19 -4.92 -7.99
N GLU A 123 -6.33 -6.24 -7.87
CA GLU A 123 -7.33 -7.01 -8.61
C GLU A 123 -8.75 -6.64 -8.18
N GLU A 124 -8.99 -6.48 -6.87
CA GLU A 124 -10.27 -5.99 -6.35
C GLU A 124 -10.57 -4.58 -6.83
N LEU A 125 -9.59 -3.67 -6.80
CA LEU A 125 -9.73 -2.33 -7.35
C LEU A 125 -10.05 -2.39 -8.85
N TYR A 126 -9.32 -3.19 -9.62
CA TYR A 126 -9.57 -3.34 -11.05
C TYR A 126 -10.97 -3.91 -11.32
N ARG A 127 -11.43 -4.86 -10.52
CA ARG A 127 -12.77 -5.45 -10.68
C ARG A 127 -13.87 -4.43 -10.37
N HIS A 128 -13.78 -3.76 -9.23
CA HIS A 128 -14.85 -2.92 -8.70
C HIS A 128 -14.79 -1.46 -9.15
N ALA A 129 -13.64 -0.95 -9.61
CA ALA A 129 -13.54 0.43 -10.09
C ALA A 129 -14.58 0.72 -11.17
N GLY A 130 -15.40 1.76 -10.98
CA GLY A 130 -16.41 2.14 -11.97
C GLY A 130 -15.85 2.80 -13.24
N SER A 131 -14.52 2.98 -13.31
CA SER A 131 -13.81 3.42 -14.50
C SER A 131 -14.07 2.52 -15.71
N LYS A 132 -14.40 3.15 -16.84
CA LYS A 132 -14.59 2.48 -18.14
C LYS A 132 -13.28 2.19 -18.88
N ASP A 133 -12.19 2.82 -18.45
CA ASP A 133 -10.89 2.80 -19.11
C ASP A 133 -9.84 2.44 -18.07
N LYS A 134 -9.79 1.14 -17.77
CA LYS A 134 -8.91 0.55 -16.78
C LYS A 134 -8.15 -0.62 -17.36
N THR A 135 -6.89 -0.74 -17.00
CA THR A 135 -6.02 -1.85 -17.40
C THR A 135 -5.23 -2.31 -16.19
N LEU A 136 -5.06 -3.61 -16.04
CA LEU A 136 -4.24 -4.21 -15.00
C LEU A 136 -3.20 -5.13 -15.66
N CYS A 137 -1.93 -4.87 -15.36
CA CYS A 137 -0.79 -5.69 -15.78
C CYS A 137 -0.16 -6.31 -14.54
N VAL A 138 -0.29 -7.64 -14.41
CA VAL A 138 0.37 -8.41 -13.34
C VAL A 138 1.51 -9.21 -13.95
N TYR A 139 2.73 -8.98 -13.49
CA TYR A 139 3.93 -9.65 -14.00
C TYR A 139 4.23 -10.90 -13.17
N LEU A 140 4.12 -12.07 -13.80
CA LEU A 140 4.47 -13.35 -13.19
C LEU A 140 5.99 -13.45 -12.95
N GLY A 141 6.39 -14.02 -11.81
CA GLY A 141 7.79 -14.15 -11.40
C GLY A 141 8.45 -12.85 -10.93
N MET A 142 7.67 -11.79 -10.73
CA MET A 142 8.11 -10.49 -10.20
C MET A 142 7.41 -10.12 -8.92
#